data_AF-A0AA40R6B1-F1
#
_entry.id   AF-A0AA40R6B1-F1
#
_cell.length_a   1.000
_cell.length_b   1.000
_cell.length_c   1.000
_cell.angle_alpha   90.00
_cell.angle_beta   90.00
_cell.angle_gamma   90.00
#
_symmetry.space_group_name_H-M   'P 1'
#
loop_
_entity.id
_entity.type
_entity.pdbx_description
1 polymer ?
#
loop_
_entity_poly.entity_id
_entity_poly.type
_entity_poly.pdbx_seq_one_letter_code
_entity_poly.pdbx_strand_id
1 'polypeptide(L)' 'MSMFVTVLMVIFFVAAGAIIILNLAYRPDSLVDFWSLDNEYERKPSKLDFLRTKFAFYASVAVVLVIGLLHIFVLR' A
#
# COMPACT_ATOMS: atom_id res chain seq x y z
N MET A 1 10.18 -6.68 -25.37
CA MET A 1 10.34 -6.68 -23.91
C MET A 1 10.68 -8.10 -23.44
N SER A 2 11.66 -8.31 -22.56
CA SER A 2 11.94 -9.64 -22.03
C SER A 2 10.83 -10.08 -21.06
N MET A 3 10.43 -11.36 -21.13
CA MET A 3 9.45 -11.98 -20.22
C MET A 3 9.77 -11.69 -18.75
N PHE A 4 11.06 -11.64 -18.41
CA PHE A 4 11.54 -11.29 -17.07
C PHE A 4 11.08 -9.90 -16.60
N VAL A 5 11.17 -8.89 -17.47
CA VAL A 5 10.79 -7.50 -17.13
C VAL A 5 9.29 -7.40 -16.89
N THR A 6 8.50 -8.11 -17.70
CA THR A 6 7.04 -8.15 -17.54
C THR A 6 6.65 -8.79 -16.21
N VAL A 7 7.26 -9.91 -15.85
CA VAL A 7 6.99 -10.58 -14.55
C VAL A 7 7.36 -9.66 -13.38
N LEU A 8 8.51 -8.98 -13.46
CA LEU A 8 8.95 -8.03 -12.43
C LEU A 8 7.94 -6.88 -12.26
N MET A 9 7.44 -6.31 -13.36
CA MET A 9 6.44 -5.25 -13.34
C MET A 9 5.13 -5.70 -12.68
N VAL A 10 4.67 -6.93 -12.98
CA VAL A 10 3.47 -7.50 -12.35
C VAL A 10 3.67 -7.65 -10.85
N ILE A 11 4.83 -8.16 -10.41
CA ILE A 11 5.13 -8.30 -8.98
C ILE A 11 5.10 -6.94 -8.28
N PHE A 12 5.75 -5.92 -8.86
CA PHE A 12 5.74 -4.58 -8.29
C PHE A 12 4.35 -3.96 -8.25
N PHE A 13 3.54 -4.18 -9.29
CA PHE A 13 2.17 -3.70 -9.32
C PHE A 13 1.31 -4.33 -8.22
N VAL A 14 1.39 -5.66 -8.05
CA VAL A 14 0.66 -6.38 -6.99
C VAL A 14 1.12 -5.93 -5.61
N ALA A 15 2.44 -5.81 -5.38
CA ALA A 15 2.99 -5.36 -4.11
C ALA A 15 2.57 -3.92 -3.77
N ALA A 16 2.62 -3.02 -4.74
CA ALA A 16 2.17 -1.64 -4.56
C ALA A 16 0.67 -1.58 -4.25
N GLY A 17 -0.15 -2.36 -4.96
CA GLY A 17 -1.59 -2.48 -4.68
C GLY A 17 -1.86 -2.98 -3.26
N ALA A 18 -1.13 -3.99 -2.79
CA ALA A 18 -1.26 -4.49 -1.42
C ALA A 18 -0.91 -3.42 -0.38
N ILE A 19 0.15 -2.62 -0.60
CA ILE A 19 0.52 -1.52 0.30
C ILE A 19 -0.55 -0.43 0.32
N ILE A 20 -1.11 -0.07 -0.83
CA ILE A 20 -2.22 0.90 -0.94
C ILE A 20 -3.41 0.41 -0.13
N ILE A 21 -3.85 -0.83 -0.34
CA ILE A 21 -4.98 -1.43 0.38
C ILE A 21 -4.68 -1.46 1.88
N LEU A 22 -3.47 -1.86 2.28
CA LEU A 22 -3.06 -1.89 3.69
C LEU A 22 -3.16 -0.50 4.32
N ASN A 23 -2.76 0.57 3.63
CA ASN A 23 -2.87 1.93 4.13
C ASN A 23 -4.31 2.47 4.13
N LEU A 24 -5.14 2.09 3.17
CA LEU A 24 -6.56 2.50 3.13
C LEU A 24 -7.40 1.78 4.18
N ALA A 25 -7.21 0.47 4.32
CA ALA A 25 -7.88 -0.35 5.32
C ALA A 25 -7.43 0.01 6.74
N TYR A 26 -6.19 0.45 6.89
CA TYR A 26 -5.64 0.92 8.14
C TYR A 26 -5.91 2.42 8.32
N ARG A 27 -7.12 2.74 8.79
CA ARG A 27 -7.48 4.10 9.18
C ARG A 27 -7.07 4.30 10.65
N PRO A 28 -6.00 5.04 10.98
CA PRO A 28 -5.69 5.34 12.39
C PRO A 28 -6.82 6.13 13.07
N ASP A 29 -7.63 6.82 12.25
CA ASP A 29 -8.76 7.64 12.67
C ASP A 29 -10.10 6.88 12.50
N SER A 30 -10.10 5.54 12.38
CA SER A 30 -11.33 4.78 12.62
C SER A 30 -11.66 4.91 14.10
N LEU A 31 -12.36 6.02 14.38
CA LEU A 31 -13.28 6.30 15.45
C LEU A 31 -13.21 5.23 16.53
N VAL A 32 -12.59 5.61 17.65
CA VAL A 32 -13.00 5.24 19.02
C VAL A 32 -13.69 3.89 19.04
N ASP A 33 -12.97 2.84 19.43
CA ASP A 33 -13.60 1.55 19.67
C ASP A 33 -14.75 1.77 20.67
N PHE A 34 -15.98 1.89 20.16
CA PHE A 34 -17.15 2.32 20.92
C PHE A 34 -17.49 1.31 22.03
N TRP A 35 -16.85 0.14 21.97
CA TRP A 35 -16.94 -0.96 22.93
C TRP A 35 -15.81 -0.97 23.96
N SER A 36 -14.79 -0.11 23.82
CA SER A 36 -13.74 0.07 24.81
C SER A 36 -14.21 1.00 25.95
N LEU A 37 -15.10 0.49 26.81
CA LEU A 37 -15.61 1.23 27.96
C LEU A 37 -14.49 1.69 28.92
N ASP A 38 -13.36 0.97 28.94
CA ASP A 38 -12.26 1.19 29.87
C ASP A 38 -11.07 1.96 29.28
N ASN A 39 -11.17 2.43 28.02
CA ASN A 39 -10.14 3.25 27.37
C ASN A 39 -8.73 2.58 27.30
N GLU A 40 -8.66 1.25 27.41
CA GLU A 40 -7.41 0.46 27.44
C GLU A 40 -6.93 0.02 26.04
N TYR A 41 -7.37 0.67 24.96
CA TYR A 41 -6.92 0.29 23.62
C TYR A 41 -5.49 0.79 23.35
N GLU A 42 -4.51 0.14 23.95
CA GLU A 42 -3.11 0.32 23.63
C GLU A 42 -2.82 -0.31 22.25
N ARG A 43 -2.51 0.57 21.29
CA ARG A 43 -2.13 0.17 19.93
C ARG A 43 -0.87 -0.68 19.98
N LYS A 44 -1.02 -2.00 19.84
CA LYS A 44 0.13 -2.91 19.74
C LYS A 44 0.89 -2.64 18.44
N PRO A 45 2.20 -2.38 18.50
CA PRO A 45 3.01 -2.19 17.32
C PRO A 45 3.02 -3.47 16.49
N SER A 46 2.64 -3.35 15.21
CA SER A 46 2.69 -4.44 14.25
C SER A 46 3.94 -4.34 13.39
N LYS A 47 4.50 -5.50 13.00
CA LYS A 47 5.65 -5.55 12.08
C LYS A 47 5.38 -4.91 10.71
N LEU A 48 4.12 -4.67 10.35
CA LEU A 48 3.73 -4.03 9.09
C LEU A 48 3.49 -2.52 9.22
N ASP A 49 3.68 -1.93 10.40
CA ASP A 49 3.42 -0.51 10.62
C ASP A 49 4.35 0.42 9.81
N PHE A 50 5.54 -0.05 9.42
CA PHE A 50 6.42 0.71 8.52
C PHE A 50 5.83 0.90 7.11
N LEU A 51 5.02 -0.05 6.64
CA LEU A 51 4.30 0.04 5.37
C LEU A 51 3.08 0.95 5.49
N ARG A 52 2.62 1.25 6.71
CA ARG A 52 1.43 2.07 7.01
C ARG A 52 1.79 3.55 7.24
N THR A 53 2.74 4.04 6.46
CA THR A 53 3.22 5.43 6.54
C THR A 53 2.76 6.20 5.31
N LYS A 54 2.53 7.51 5.46
CA LYS A 54 2.21 8.40 4.32
C LYS A 54 3.23 8.26 3.21
N PHE A 55 4.50 8.12 3.56
CA PHE A 55 5.58 7.90 2.60
C PHE A 55 5.40 6.60 1.79
N ALA A 56 5.17 5.46 2.45
CA ALA A 56 4.93 4.19 1.78
C ALA A 56 3.65 4.22 0.91
N PHE A 57 2.61 4.91 1.37
CA PHE A 57 1.40 5.13 0.59
C PHE A 57 1.65 5.90 -0.70
N TYR A 58 2.25 7.10 -0.62
CA TYR A 58 2.51 7.89 -1.83
C TYR A 58 3.54 7.24 -2.75
N ALA A 59 4.54 6.55 -2.21
CA ALA A 59 5.50 5.78 -3.00
C ALA A 59 4.82 4.65 -3.79
N SER A 60 3.92 3.89 -3.16
CA SER A 60 3.17 2.82 -3.84
C SER A 60 2.22 3.36 -4.92
N VAL A 61 1.54 4.48 -4.67
CA VAL A 61 0.74 5.18 -5.70
C VAL A 61 1.61 5.60 -6.89
N ALA A 62 2.78 6.18 -6.63
CA ALA A 62 3.70 6.59 -7.68
C ALA A 62 4.18 5.39 -8.52
N VAL A 63 4.50 4.26 -7.89
CA VAL A 63 4.88 3.02 -8.60
C VAL A 63 3.77 2.53 -9.52
N VAL A 64 2.51 2.51 -9.06
CA VAL A 64 1.36 2.13 -9.88
C VAL A 64 1.21 3.06 -11.09
N LEU A 65 1.35 4.37 -10.89
CA LEU A 65 1.27 5.36 -11.98
C LEU A 65 2.39 5.19 -12.99
N VAL A 66 3.63 5.01 -12.54
CA VAL A 66 4.79 4.81 -13.43
C VAL A 66 4.63 3.55 -14.27
N ILE A 67 4.19 2.43 -13.66
CA ILE A 67 3.94 1.18 -14.38
C ILE A 67 2.82 1.38 -15.42
N GLY A 68 1.73 2.05 -15.05
CA GLY A 68 0.64 2.36 -15.98
C GLY A 68 1.07 3.24 -17.16
N LEU A 69 1.85 4.28 -16.89
CA LEU A 69 2.41 5.16 -17.93
C LEU A 69 3.37 4.42 -18.85
N LEU A 70 4.27 3.60 -18.30
CA LEU A 70 5.16 2.76 -19.10
C LEU A 70 4.37 1.80 -19.99
N HIS A 71 3.32 1.17 -19.45
CA HIS A 71 2.44 0.29 -20.22
C HIS A 71 1.75 1.02 -21.38
N ILE A 72 1.24 2.23 -21.16
CA ILE A 72 0.47 2.98 -22.16
C ILE A 72 1.39 3.57 -23.25
N PHE A 73 2.51 4.18 -22.85
CA PHE A 73 3.31 5.03 -23.74
C PHE A 73 4.54 4.34 -24.33
N VAL A 74 5.12 3.38 -23.63
CA VAL A 74 6.41 2.75 -24.02
C VAL A 74 6.23 1.33 -24.53
N LEU A 75 5.25 0.61 -23.99
CA LEU A 75 5.07 -0.83 -24.21
C LEU A 75 3.92 -1.17 -25.15
N ARG A 76 3.42 -0.16 -25.86
CA ARG A 76 2.36 -0.31 -26.85
C ARG A 76 2.83 -1.10 -28.07
#